data_AF-A0A973EJ58-F1
#
_entry.id   AF-A0A973EJ58-F1
#
_cell.length_a   1.000
_cell.length_b   1.000
_cell.length_c   1.000
_cell.angle_alpha   90.00
_cell.angle_beta   90.00
_cell.angle_gamma   90.00
#
_symmetry.space_group_name_H-M   'P 1'
#
loop_
_entity.id
_entity.type
_entity.pdbx_description
1 polymer ?
#
loop_
_entity_poly.entity_id
_entity_poly.type
_entity_poly.pdbx_seq_one_letter_code
_entity_poly.pdbx_strand_id
1 'polypeptide(L)' 'SPQNIRQLLLSVQLSILRDKKTNKRYGIPSNITQLAKEIYQSVGLKISNISFMIQ' A
#
# COMPACT_ATOMS: atom_id res chain seq x y z
N SER A 1 7.06 4.49 -20.05
CA SER A 1 7.71 3.18 -20.28
C SER A 1 7.44 2.25 -19.11
N PRO A 2 7.54 0.91 -19.27
CA PRO A 2 7.34 -0.06 -18.18
C PRO A 2 8.20 0.19 -16.93
N GLN A 3 9.40 0.75 -17.12
CA GLN A 3 10.34 1.10 -16.05
C GLN A 3 9.77 2.18 -15.11
N ASN A 4 9.05 3.16 -15.65
CA ASN A 4 8.43 4.22 -14.85
C ASN A 4 7.31 3.66 -13.97
N ILE A 5 6.49 2.75 -14.52
CA ILE A 5 5.42 2.07 -13.77
C ILE A 5 6.05 1.26 -12.62
N ARG A 6 7.10 0.50 -12.91
CA ARG A 6 7.82 -0.29 -11.90
C ARG A 6 8.38 0.59 -10.78
N GLN A 7 9.05 1.68 -11.12
CA GLN A 7 9.63 2.59 -10.12
C GLN A 7 8.55 3.21 -9.24
N LEU A 8 7.42 3.58 -9.85
CA LEU A 8 6.30 4.17 -9.16
C LEU A 8 5.63 3.18 -8.19
N LEU A 9 5.44 1.93 -8.60
CA LEU A 9 4.91 0.88 -7.73
C LEU A 9 5.86 0.53 -6.59
N LEU A 10 7.17 0.45 -6.85
CA LEU A 10 8.21 0.21 -5.84
C LEU A 10 8.33 1.36 -4.82
N SER A 11 7.91 2.57 -5.18
CA SER A 11 7.91 3.71 -4.26
C SER A 11 6.82 3.63 -3.18
N VAL A 12 5.80 2.79 -3.38
CA VAL A 12 4.72 2.60 -2.41
C VAL A 12 5.21 1.73 -1.26
N GLN A 13 5.45 2.34 -0.10
CA GLN A 13 5.92 1.66 1.10
C GLN A 13 4.76 1.30 2.03
N LEU A 14 4.84 0.13 2.68
CA LEU A 14 3.89 -0.33 3.70
C LEU A 14 4.62 -0.57 5.02
N SER A 15 4.21 0.16 6.06
CA SER A 15 4.68 -0.07 7.42
C SER A 15 3.84 -1.14 8.10
N ILE A 16 4.47 -2.09 8.79
CA ILE A 16 3.77 -3.12 9.57
C ILE A 16 3.89 -2.77 11.05
N LEU A 17 2.77 -2.41 11.68
CA LEU A 17 2.69 -2.22 13.13
C LEU A 17 2.19 -3.50 13.80
N ARG A 18 2.77 -3.82 14.96
CA ARG A 18 2.29 -4.90 15.84
C ARG A 18 1.75 -4.29 17.12
N ASP A 19 0.48 -4.53 17.40
CA ASP A 19 -0.11 -4.22 18.69
C ASP A 19 0.41 -5.22 19.73
N LYS A 20 1.09 -4.71 20.76
CA LYS A 20 1.66 -5.55 21.83
C LYS A 20 0.61 -6.18 22.74
N LYS A 21 -0.58 -5.58 22.87
CA LYS A 21 -1.66 -6.06 23.75
C LYS A 21 -2.48 -7.16 23.08
N THR A 22 -2.86 -6.93 21.82
CA THR A 22 -3.74 -7.85 21.08
C THR A 22 -2.97 -8.80 20.16
N ASN A 23 -1.66 -8.58 20.01
CA ASN A 23 -0.78 -9.30 19.09
C ASN A 23 -1.15 -9.17 17.60
N LYS A 24 -2.14 -8.32 17.28
CA LYS A 24 -2.61 -8.04 15.92
C LYS A 24 -1.59 -7.22 15.15
N ARG A 25 -1.55 -7.43 13.83
CA ARG A 25 -0.71 -6.69 12.91
C ARG A 25 -1.56 -5.75 12.06
N TYR A 26 -1.04 -4.56 11.79
CA TYR A 26 -1.71 -3.56 10.98
C TYR A 26 -0.75 -3.07 9.90
N GLY A 27 -1.23 -3.04 8.66
CA GLY A 27 -0.56 -2.42 7.54
C GLY A 27 -0.95 -0.96 7.48
N ILE A 28 0.04 -0.06 7.52
CA ILE A 28 -0.13 1.37 7.31
C ILE A 28 0.56 1.74 6.01
N PRO A 29 -0.20 1.94 4.92
CA PRO A 29 0.37 2.38 3.67
C PRO A 29 0.90 3.82 3.81
N SER A 30 2.04 4.08 3.18
CA SER A 30 2.61 5.42 3.05
C SER A 30 1.78 6.26 2.08
N ASN A 31 2.16 7.52 1.88
CA ASN A 31 1.43 8.38 0.95
C ASN A 31 1.48 7.81 -0.48
N ILE A 32 0.34 7.35 -0.99
CA ILE A 32 0.20 6.77 -2.32
C ILE A 32 -0.08 7.90 -3.31
N THR A 33 0.74 8.01 -4.36
CA THR A 33 0.50 8.99 -5.42
C THR A 33 -0.77 8.65 -6.20
N GLN A 34 -1.44 9.68 -6.72
CA GLN A 34 -2.66 9.50 -7.52
C GLN A 34 -2.43 8.56 -8.71
N LEU A 35 -1.29 8.71 -9.39
CA LEU A 35 -0.89 7.85 -10.51
C LEU A 35 -0.71 6.39 -10.07
N ALA A 36 -0.13 6.13 -8.89
CA ALA A 36 0.02 4.77 -8.39
C ALA A 36 -1.35 4.16 -8.12
N LYS A 37 -2.25 4.94 -7.52
CA LYS A 37 -3.63 4.53 -7.23
C LYS A 37 -4.39 4.14 -8.50
N GLU A 38 -4.27 4.92 -9.57
CA GLU A 38 -4.88 4.63 -10.88
C GLU A 38 -4.33 3.34 -11.50
N ILE A 39 -3.02 3.08 -11.37
CA ILE A 39 -2.40 1.83 -11.83
C ILE A 39 -2.92 0.63 -11.03
N TYR A 40 -3.01 0.73 -9.70
CA TYR A 40 -3.60 -0.34 -8.88
C TYR A 40 -5.06 -0.61 -9.29
N GLN A 41 -5.84 0.44 -9.51
CA GLN A 41 -7.23 0.31 -9.93
C GLN A 41 -7.38 -0.33 -11.31
N SER A 42 -6.50 -0.01 -12.27
CA SER A 42 -6.56 -0.57 -13.62
C SER A 42 -6.26 -2.07 -13.67
N VAL A 43 -5.53 -2.60 -12.67
CA VAL A 43 -5.30 -4.04 -12.48
C VAL A 43 -6.30 -4.69 -11.51
N GLY A 44 -7.38 -4.00 -11.15
CA GLY A 44 -8.46 -4.51 -10.30
C GLY A 44 -8.16 -4.49 -8.80
N LEU A 45 -7.06 -3.87 -8.37
CA LEU A 45 -6.70 -3.75 -6.96
C LEU A 45 -7.19 -2.42 -6.38
N LYS A 46 -8.07 -2.49 -5.37
CA LYS A 46 -8.47 -1.30 -4.62
C LYS A 46 -7.47 -1.04 -3.51
N ILE A 47 -6.60 -0.06 -3.71
CA ILE A 47 -5.68 0.43 -2.68
C ILE A 47 -6.26 1.65 -1.96
N SER A 48 -6.08 1.68 -0.64
CA SER A 48 -6.53 2.75 0.24
C SER A 48 -5.38 3.25 1.09
N ASN A 49 -5.40 4.52 1.46
CA ASN A 49 -4.44 5.10 2.40
C ASN A 49 -4.87 4.81 3.86
N ILE A 50 -5.95 4.07 4.05
CA ILE A 50 -6.47 3.68 5.35
C ILE A 50 -5.71 2.45 5.85
N SER A 51 -5.30 2.49 7.10
CA SER A 51 -4.68 1.34 7.76
C SER A 51 -5.62 0.14 7.80
N PHE A 52 -5.09 -1.06 7.54
CA PHE A 52 -5.87 -2.30 7.55
C PHE A 52 -5.19 -3.35 8.42
N MET A 53 -5.98 -4.30 8.95
CA MET A 53 -5.43 -5.41 9.72
C MET A 53 -4.80 -6.43 8.77
N ILE A 54 -3.58 -6.87 9.08
CA ILE A 54 -2.90 -7.97 8.39
C ILE A 54 -3.17 -9.23 9.20
N GLN A 55 -3.79 -10.24 8.57
CA GLN A 55 -4.01 -11.55 9.17
C GLN A 55 -2.70 -12.35 9.26
#